data_AF-A0ABD3W5B1-F1
#
_entry.id   AF-A0ABD3W5B1-F1
#
_cell.length_a   1.000
_cell.length_b   1.000
_cell.length_c   1.000
_cell.angle_alpha   90.00
_cell.angle_beta   90.00
_cell.angle_gamma   90.00
#
_symmetry.space_group_name_H-M   'P 1'
#
loop_
_entity.id
_entity.type
_entity.pdbx_description
1 polymer ?
#
loop_
_entity_poly.entity_id
_entity_poly.type
_entity_poly.pdbx_seq_one_letter_code
_entity_poly.pdbx_strand_id
1 'polypeptide(L)'
;MSPFLIQRTESFYLTNHMSPFLIQRTESFYLTNHMSPFLIQRTESFYLTNHMSPFLIQRTESFYLTNHMSPFLIQRTESFYLTNHRSPFLIQRT
;
A
#
# COMPACT_ATOMS: atom_id res chain seq x y z
N MET A 1 15.40 10.23 -8.53
CA MET A 1 13.99 10.62 -8.71
C MET A 1 13.49 11.18 -7.38
N SER A 2 12.72 12.26 -7.43
CA SER A 2 12.23 12.94 -6.23
C SER A 2 10.96 12.27 -5.72
N PRO A 3 10.68 12.33 -4.40
CA PRO A 3 9.40 11.89 -3.89
C PRO A 3 8.26 12.70 -4.51
N PHE A 4 7.10 12.06 -4.70
CA PHE A 4 5.90 12.72 -5.21
C PHE A 4 4.72 12.59 -4.23
N LEU A 5 3.78 13.51 -4.37
CA LEU A 5 2.56 13.59 -3.60
C LEU A 5 1.35 13.50 -4.53
N ILE A 6 0.42 12.61 -4.21
CA ILE A 6 -0.91 12.57 -4.81
C ILE A 6 -1.91 13.04 -3.77
N GLN A 7 -2.57 14.17 -4.04
CA GLN A 7 -3.61 14.70 -3.15
C GLN A 7 -4.92 13.93 -3.29
N ARG A 8 -5.42 13.79 -4.52
CA ARG A 8 -6.65 13.04 -4.79
C ARG A 8 -6.59 12.46 -6.20
N THR A 9 -6.99 11.20 -6.32
CA THR A 9 -7.21 10.55 -7.62
C THR A 9 -8.29 9.49 -7.48
N GLU A 10 -9.05 9.22 -8.53
CA GLU A 10 -9.99 8.10 -8.54
C GLU A 10 -9.20 6.79 -8.58
N SER A 11 -8.36 6.64 -9.61
CA SER A 11 -7.48 5.47 -9.77
C SER A 11 -6.02 5.87 -9.92
N PHE A 12 -5.12 5.00 -9.48
CA PHE A 12 -3.69 5.16 -9.74
C PHE A 12 -2.98 3.81 -9.85
N TYR A 13 -2.10 3.72 -10.84
CA TYR A 13 -1.33 2.53 -11.16
C TYR A 13 0.15 2.90 -11.16
N LEU A 14 0.95 2.13 -10.43
CA LEU A 14 2.38 2.34 -10.36
C LEU A 14 3.11 1.01 -10.49
N THR A 15 4.11 1.00 -11.37
CA THR A 15 4.87 -0.21 -11.71
C THR A 15 6.36 0.13 -11.75
N ASN A 16 7.21 -0.78 -11.25
CA ASN A 16 8.67 -0.68 -11.32
C ASN A 16 9.21 0.66 -10.78
N HIS A 17 8.64 1.12 -9.67
CA HIS A 17 8.96 2.41 -9.09
C HIS A 17 9.88 2.26 -7.87
N MET A 18 10.80 3.22 -7.73
CA MET A 18 11.93 3.16 -6.79
C MET A 18 12.02 4.39 -5.88
N SER A 19 11.06 5.31 -5.94
CA SER A 19 11.08 6.54 -5.14
C SER A 19 9.97 6.57 -4.09
N PRO A 20 10.19 7.12 -2.89
CA PRO A 20 9.13 7.24 -1.91
C PRO A 20 7.97 8.08 -2.42
N PHE A 21 6.75 7.79 -1.96
CA PHE A 21 5.58 8.59 -2.29
C PHE A 21 4.55 8.65 -1.16
N LEU A 22 3.71 9.67 -1.22
CA LEU A 22 2.58 9.89 -0.31
C LEU A 22 1.28 10.02 -1.11
N ILE A 23 0.23 9.36 -0.64
CA ILE A 23 -1.13 9.48 -1.19
C ILE A 23 -2.06 9.89 -0.06
N GLN A 24 -2.76 11.01 -0.23
CA GLN A 24 -3.77 11.46 0.73
C GLN A 24 -5.09 10.71 0.51
N ARG A 25 -5.59 10.67 -0.73
CA ARG A 25 -6.84 9.98 -1.04
C ARG A 25 -6.82 9.34 -2.42
N THR A 26 -7.24 8.09 -2.48
CA THR A 26 -7.57 7.40 -3.74
C THR A 26 -8.78 6.50 -3.56
N GLU A 27 -9.50 6.17 -4.63
CA GLU A 27 -10.54 5.14 -4.56
C GLU A 27 -9.89 3.77 -4.81
N SER A 28 -9.12 3.65 -5.89
CA SER A 28 -8.42 2.41 -6.26
C SER A 28 -6.94 2.62 -6.52
N PHE A 29 -6.11 1.80 -5.87
CA PHE A 29 -4.66 1.86 -6.06
C PHE A 29 -4.06 0.48 -6.32
N TYR A 30 -3.23 0.43 -7.36
CA TYR A 30 -2.52 -0.77 -7.78
C TYR A 30 -1.02 -0.49 -7.83
N LEU A 31 -0.24 -1.29 -7.11
CA LEU A 31 1.22 -1.17 -7.05
C LEU A 31 1.88 -2.51 -7.30
N THR A 32 2.80 -2.51 -8.26
CA THR A 32 3.54 -3.71 -8.66
C THR A 32 5.04 -3.44 -8.69
N ASN A 33 5.84 -4.38 -8.18
CA ASN A 33 7.30 -4.34 -8.23
C ASN A 33 7.86 -3.02 -7.68
N HIS A 34 7.63 -2.78 -6.39
CA HIS A 34 8.05 -1.54 -5.75
C HIS A 34 8.96 -1.78 -4.56
N MET A 35 10.02 -0.97 -4.50
CA MET A 35 11.18 -1.19 -3.63
C MET A 35 11.45 -0.01 -2.70
N SER A 36 10.50 0.92 -2.56
CA SER A 36 10.69 2.10 -1.71
C SER A 36 9.53 2.35 -0.74
N PRO A 37 9.76 3.03 0.40
CA PRO A 37 8.70 3.23 1.37
C PRO A 37 7.56 4.10 0.83
N PHE A 38 6.33 3.83 1.26
CA PHE A 38 5.19 4.69 0.93
C PHE A 38 4.19 4.80 2.07
N LEU A 39 3.39 5.87 2.01
CA LEU A 39 2.29 6.12 2.95
C LEU A 39 1.00 6.44 2.21
N ILE A 40 -0.10 5.85 2.67
CA ILE A 40 -1.45 6.10 2.18
C ILE A 40 -2.34 6.48 3.35
N GLN A 41 -2.95 7.66 3.29
CA GLN A 41 -3.91 8.08 4.33
C GLN A 41 -5.28 7.41 4.12
N ARG A 42 -5.81 7.45 2.90
CA ARG A 42 -7.10 6.80 2.60
C ARG A 42 -7.12 6.19 1.21
N THR A 43 -7.55 4.94 1.15
CA THR A 43 -7.92 4.24 -0.09
C THR A 43 -9.21 3.47 0.12
N GLU A 44 -10.01 3.20 -0.89
CA GLU A 44 -11.12 2.24 -0.76
C GLU A 44 -10.55 0.84 -1.03
N SER A 45 -9.94 0.65 -2.20
CA SER A 45 -9.31 -0.61 -2.60
C SER A 45 -7.80 -0.44 -2.81
N PHE A 46 -7.02 -1.37 -2.29
CA PHE A 46 -5.57 -1.39 -2.45
C PHE A 46 -5.06 -2.78 -2.82
N TYR A 47 -4.34 -2.86 -3.92
CA TYR A 47 -3.72 -4.07 -4.43
C TYR A 47 -2.21 -3.89 -4.54
N LEU A 48 -1.46 -4.76 -3.88
CA LEU A 48 0.00 -4.71 -3.86
C LEU A 48 0.60 -6.07 -4.16
N THR A 49 1.50 -6.09 -5.14
CA THR A 49 2.20 -7.30 -5.59
C THR A 49 3.70 -7.06 -5.65
N ASN A 50 4.48 -8.04 -5.19
CA ASN A 50 5.95 -8.06 -5.27
C ASN A 50 6.58 -6.80 -4.68
N HIS A 51 6.53 -6.68 -3.36
CA HIS A 51 7.00 -5.49 -2.67
C HIS A 51 7.99 -5.81 -1.56
N MET A 52 9.09 -5.05 -1.55
CA MET A 52 10.28 -5.34 -0.76
C MET A 52 10.66 -4.19 0.18
N SER A 53 9.71 -3.32 0.52
CA SER A 53 9.96 -2.20 1.43
C SER A 53 8.81 -1.97 2.42
N PRO A 54 9.04 -1.19 3.49
CA PRO A 54 8.00 -0.91 4.47
C PRO A 54 6.90 0.00 3.93
N PHE A 55 5.67 -0.17 4.43
CA PHE A 55 4.59 0.77 4.13
C PHE A 55 3.61 0.95 5.28
N LEU A 56 2.88 2.07 5.24
CA LEU A 56 1.82 2.41 6.18
C LEU A 56 0.54 2.79 5.43
N ILE A 57 -0.59 2.17 5.82
CA ILE A 57 -1.93 2.56 5.38
C ILE A 57 -2.76 2.95 6.62
N GLN A 58 -3.28 4.17 6.66
CA GLN A 58 -4.13 4.60 7.77
C GLN A 58 -5.56 4.06 7.63
N ARG A 59 -6.15 4.10 6.44
CA ARG A 59 -7.49 3.56 6.19
C ARG A 59 -7.61 2.95 4.81
N THR A 60 -8.13 1.73 4.77
CA THR A 60 -8.53 1.03 3.54
C THR A 60 -9.82 0.26 3.80
N GLU A 61 -10.71 0.14 2.82
CA GLU A 61 -11.85 -0.77 2.96
C GLU A 61 -11.42 -2.19 2.61
N SER A 62 -10.72 -2.36 1.49
CA SER A 62 -10.22 -3.63 0.99
C SER A 62 -8.74 -3.61 0.68
N PHE A 63 -8.00 -4.56 1.26
CA PHE A 63 -6.55 -4.69 1.08
C PHE A 63 -6.15 -6.08 0.59
N TYR A 64 -5.44 -6.13 -0.54
CA TYR A 64 -4.89 -7.36 -1.11
C TYR A 64 -3.37 -7.24 -1.23
N LEU A 65 -2.67 -8.19 -0.62
CA LEU A 65 -1.20 -8.25 -0.66
C LEU A 65 -0.70 -9.64 -1.06
N THR A 66 0.18 -9.65 -2.04
CA THR A 66 0.84 -10.86 -2.55
C THR A 66 2.36 -10.64 -2.64
N ASN A 67 3.13 -11.63 -2.19
CA ASN A 67 4.60 -11.66 -2.29
C ASN A 67 5.26 -10.43 -1.66
N HIS A 68 5.24 -10.35 -0.34
CA HIS A 68 5.82 -9.22 0.39
C HIS A 68 6.79 -9.67 1.49
N MET A 69 7.89 -8.94 1.59
CA MET A 69 9.07 -9.32 2.36
C MET A 69 9.52 -8.25 3.37
N SER A 70 8.68 -7.28 3.68
CA SER A 70 9.01 -6.17 4.59
C SER A 70 7.94 -5.92 5.65
N PRO A 71 8.24 -5.19 6.72
CA PRO A 71 7.23 -4.85 7.70
C PRO A 71 6.14 -3.95 7.12
N PHE A 72 4.89 -4.12 7.56
CA PHE A 72 3.82 -3.19 7.22
C PHE A 72 2.81 -2.99 8.34
N LEU A 73 2.13 -1.84 8.30
CA LEU A 73 1.06 -1.48 9.23
C LEU A 73 -0.18 -1.00 8.47
N ILE A 74 -1.33 -1.54 8.86
CA ILE A 74 -2.66 -1.08 8.44
C ILE A 74 -3.47 -0.74 9.68
N GLN A 75 -3.82 0.54 9.86
CA GLN A 75 -4.52 0.99 11.08
C GLN A 75 -6.03 0.68 11.06
N ARG A 76 -6.67 0.71 9.89
CA ARG A 76 -8.11 0.42 9.75
C ARG A 76 -8.36 -0.28 8.43
N THR A 77 -8.95 -1.47 8.51
CA THR A 77 -9.41 -2.23 7.36
C THR A 77 -10.66 -3.06 7.66
N GLU A 78 -11.58 -3.11 6.70
CA GLU A 78 -12.77 -3.96 6.77
C GLU A 78 -12.46 -5.37 6.25
N SER A 79 -11.73 -5.45 5.14
CA SER A 79 -11.30 -6.72 4.55
C SER A 79 -9.82 -6.73 4.19
N PHE A 80 -9.15 -7.83 4.52
CA PHE A 80 -7.77 -8.05 4.11
C PHE A 80 -7.57 -9.47 3.58
N TYR A 81 -6.73 -9.58 2.55
CA TYR A 81 -6.23 -10.82 2.01
C TYR A 81 -4.70 -10.74 1.87
N LEU A 82 -4.01 -11.76 2.39
CA LEU A 82 -2.56 -11.82 2.43
C LEU A 82 -2.07 -13.19 1.99
N THR A 83 -1.14 -13.21 1.04
CA THR A 83 -0.44 -14.43 0.61
C THR A 83 1.04 -14.21 0.45
N ASN A 84 1.83 -15.26 0.73
CA ASN A 84 3.29 -15.26 0.55
C ASN A 84 3.98 -14.07 1.26
N HIS A 85 3.74 -13.94 2.56
CA HIS A 85 4.36 -12.92 3.40
C HIS A 85 5.45 -13.54 4.29
N ARG A 86 6.58 -12.84 4.48
CA ARG A 86 7.71 -13.36 5.28
C ARG A 86 8.26 -12.38 6.34
N SER A 87 7.47 -11.39 6.72
CA SER A 87 7.86 -10.33 7.67
C SER A 87 6.83 -10.15 8.78
N PRO A 88 7.10 -9.33 9.80
CA PRO A 88 6.09 -8.89 10.75
C PRO A 88 5.06 -7.98 10.09
N PHE A 89 3.80 -8.07 10.51
CA PHE A 89 2.75 -7.14 10.12
C PHE A 89 1.80 -6.85 11.28
N LEU A 90 1.21 -5.67 11.28
CA LEU A 90 0.13 -5.31 12.19
C LEU A 90 -1.06 -4.80 11.39
N ILE A 91 -2.23 -5.40 11.64
CA ILE A 91 -3.49 -4.99 11.05
C ILE A 91 -4.48 -4.79 12.18
N GLN A 92 -4.99 -3.56 12.30
CA GLN A 92 -6.11 -3.26 13.17
C GLN A 92 -7.39 -3.24 12.33
N ARG A 93 -8.31 -4.14 12.68
CA ARG A 93 -9.66 -4.17 12.11
C ARG A 93 -10.56 -3.21 12.89
N THR A 94 -11.49 -2.58 12.19
CA THR A 94 -12.61 -1.82 12.76
C THR A 94 -13.89 -2.54 12.43
#